data_AF-A0A1Q3CHI7-F1
#
_entry.id   AF-A0A1Q3CHI7-F1
#
_cell.length_a   1.000
_cell.length_b   1.000
_cell.length_c   1.000
_cell.angle_alpha   90.00
_cell.angle_beta   90.00
_cell.angle_gamma   90.00
#
_symmetry.space_group_name_H-M   'P 1'
#
loop_
_entity.id
_entity.type
_entity.pdbx_description
1 polymer ?
#
loop_
_entity_poly.entity_id
_entity_poly.type
_entity_poly.pdbx_seq_one_letter_code
_entity_poly.pdbx_strand_id
1 'polypeptide(L)'
;MSNQCTKIDMGGQGESRIQQRTPPRTYPILADEVENPNDVVTSTFPVCSKTTHILFDTGATRSFVSLSFVRYLSVPSQDLDICLAVETPSGNTLIADKVHRSCELMLCDRNMLVELVPLAILNFDLTLGMDWLSANHASVDGFKKEVRFAILDQPEFGF
;
A
#
# COMPACT_ATOMS: atom_id res chain seq x y z
N MET A 1 -11.10 -13.64 -0.23
CA MET A 1 -10.36 -12.48 -0.78
C MET A 1 -10.12 -12.77 -2.25
N SER A 2 -10.55 -11.86 -3.12
CA SER A 2 -10.66 -12.11 -4.57
C SER A 2 -9.36 -11.72 -5.25
N ASN A 3 -8.69 -12.68 -5.90
CA ASN A 3 -7.49 -12.42 -6.72
C ASN A 3 -7.87 -12.04 -8.15
N GLN A 4 -9.07 -11.47 -8.35
CA GLN A 4 -9.68 -11.36 -9.66
C GLN A 4 -9.74 -9.89 -10.07
N CYS A 5 -8.78 -9.50 -10.90
CA CYS A 5 -8.75 -8.17 -11.47
C CYS A 5 -9.92 -7.98 -12.43
N THR A 6 -10.55 -6.81 -12.39
CA THR A 6 -11.67 -6.48 -13.26
C THR A 6 -11.34 -5.26 -14.12
N LYS A 7 -11.81 -5.26 -15.37
CA LYS A 7 -11.89 -4.05 -16.18
C LYS A 7 -13.12 -3.29 -15.72
N ILE A 8 -12.93 -2.05 -15.27
CA ILE A 8 -14.03 -1.22 -14.77
C ILE A 8 -14.55 -0.39 -15.93
N ASP A 9 -15.87 -0.44 -16.15
CA ASP A 9 -16.58 0.40 -17.13
C ASP A 9 -17.48 1.37 -16.35
N MET A 10 -17.33 2.68 -16.55
CA MET A 10 -18.04 3.70 -15.75
C MET A 10 -19.27 4.26 -16.49
N GLY A 11 -20.45 4.04 -15.90
CA GLY A 11 -21.65 4.84 -16.12
C GLY A 11 -21.88 5.77 -14.92
N GLY A 12 -21.97 7.09 -15.16
CA GLY A 12 -22.16 8.09 -14.11
C GLY A 12 -23.56 8.72 -14.12
N GLN A 13 -24.10 8.98 -12.92
CA GLN A 13 -25.00 10.11 -12.62
C GLN A 13 -25.10 10.29 -11.10
N GLY A 14 -24.88 11.53 -10.64
CA GLY A 14 -24.98 11.90 -9.24
C GLY A 14 -26.26 12.68 -8.95
N GLU A 15 -26.68 12.67 -7.68
CA GLU A 15 -27.55 13.69 -7.09
C GLU A 15 -27.20 13.93 -5.62
N SER A 16 -27.28 15.19 -5.22
CA SER A 16 -26.90 15.77 -3.93
C SER A 16 -28.04 15.82 -2.91
N ARG A 17 -27.78 15.65 -1.61
CA ARG A 17 -28.64 16.23 -0.54
C ARG A 17 -27.95 16.41 0.84
N ILE A 18 -27.88 17.68 1.23
CA ILE A 18 -28.03 18.35 2.56
C ILE A 18 -27.25 17.81 3.78
N GLN A 19 -26.34 18.65 4.28
CA GLN A 19 -25.47 18.45 5.45
C GLN A 19 -26.11 19.02 6.72
N GLN A 20 -26.28 18.20 7.78
CA GLN A 20 -26.54 18.66 9.14
C GLN A 20 -25.29 18.40 10.01
N ARG A 21 -24.75 19.45 10.63
CA ARG A 21 -23.54 19.37 11.46
C ARG A 21 -23.90 18.96 12.89
N THR A 22 -23.37 17.83 13.34
CA THR A 22 -23.42 17.38 14.75
C THR A 22 -22.05 17.65 15.41
N PRO A 23 -21.99 18.13 16.67
CA PRO A 23 -20.72 18.36 17.36
C PRO A 23 -19.94 17.06 17.62
N PRO A 24 -18.60 17.12 17.73
CA PRO A 24 -17.75 15.95 17.78
C PRO A 24 -17.91 15.22 19.12
N ARG A 25 -18.25 13.92 19.04
CA ARG A 25 -18.19 13.01 20.19
C ARG A 25 -16.78 12.43 20.27
N THR A 26 -16.05 12.76 21.33
CA THR A 26 -14.76 12.17 21.66
C THR A 26 -14.97 10.87 22.42
N TYR A 27 -14.45 9.76 21.88
CA TYR A 27 -14.35 8.48 22.61
C TYR A 27 -12.88 8.29 23.03
N PRO A 28 -12.61 7.89 24.29
CA PRO A 28 -11.25 7.57 24.73
C PRO A 28 -10.76 6.31 23.99
N ILE A 29 -9.63 6.43 23.27
CA ILE A 29 -8.97 5.32 22.60
C ILE A 29 -8.27 4.49 23.67
N LEU A 30 -8.77 3.27 23.92
CA LEU A 30 -8.07 2.27 24.73
C LEU A 30 -6.93 1.69 23.90
N ALA A 31 -5.76 1.58 24.51
CA ALA A 31 -4.50 1.15 23.90
C ALA A 31 -4.43 -0.36 23.63
N ASP A 32 -5.41 -0.90 22.90
CA ASP A 32 -5.42 -2.25 22.34
C ASP A 32 -6.08 -2.19 20.95
N GLU A 33 -5.49 -1.41 20.04
CA GLU A 33 -5.88 -1.42 18.64
C GLU A 33 -5.15 -2.58 17.95
N VAL A 34 -5.70 -3.78 18.14
CA VAL A 34 -5.50 -4.85 17.15
C VAL A 34 -6.15 -4.33 15.87
N GLU A 35 -5.34 -4.07 14.84
CA GLU A 35 -5.82 -3.71 13.51
C GLU A 35 -7.00 -4.62 13.15
N ASN A 36 -8.21 -4.06 13.06
CA ASN A 36 -9.34 -4.82 12.58
C ASN A 36 -9.02 -5.18 11.13
N PRO A 37 -8.88 -6.47 10.77
CA PRO A 37 -8.50 -6.87 9.43
C PRO A 37 -9.49 -6.39 8.36
N ASN A 38 -10.67 -5.91 8.77
CA ASN A 38 -11.66 -5.26 7.92
C ASN A 38 -11.38 -3.78 7.63
N ASP A 39 -10.34 -3.14 8.17
CA ASP A 39 -10.07 -1.71 7.98
C ASP A 39 -8.93 -1.41 7.00
N VAL A 40 -8.07 -2.40 6.73
CA VAL A 40 -6.95 -2.27 5.79
C VAL A 40 -7.30 -2.74 4.37
N VAL A 41 -6.66 -2.16 3.34
CA VAL A 41 -6.74 -2.66 1.96
C VAL A 41 -5.49 -3.48 1.68
N THR A 42 -5.67 -4.79 1.52
CA THR A 42 -4.57 -5.75 1.39
C THR A 42 -4.84 -6.70 0.24
N SER A 43 -3.77 -7.24 -0.33
CA SER A 43 -3.87 -8.29 -1.35
C SER A 43 -2.64 -9.18 -1.36
N THR A 44 -2.71 -10.28 -2.12
CA THR A 44 -1.59 -11.20 -2.32
C THR A 44 -1.18 -11.19 -3.79
N PHE A 45 0.01 -10.68 -4.07
CA PHE A 45 0.57 -10.62 -5.42
C PHE A 45 2.01 -11.14 -5.45
N PRO A 46 2.50 -11.62 -6.60
CA PRO A 46 3.91 -11.97 -6.75
C PRO A 46 4.82 -10.72 -6.75
N VAL A 47 5.87 -10.74 -5.93
CA VAL A 47 6.99 -9.78 -5.97
C VAL A 47 8.27 -10.56 -6.19
N CYS A 48 9.04 -10.23 -7.23
CA CYS A 48 10.22 -11.01 -7.64
C CYS A 48 9.92 -12.52 -7.73
N SER A 49 8.76 -12.86 -8.31
CA SER A 49 8.22 -14.22 -8.42
C SER A 49 7.84 -14.92 -7.09
N LYS A 50 7.85 -14.22 -5.96
CA LYS A 50 7.44 -14.76 -4.65
C LYS A 50 6.06 -14.27 -4.25
N THR A 51 5.18 -15.18 -3.84
CA THR A 51 3.88 -14.83 -3.23
C THR A 51 4.10 -13.92 -2.02
N THR A 52 3.49 -12.74 -2.04
CA THR A 52 3.73 -11.65 -1.08
C THR A 52 2.42 -11.11 -0.54
N HIS A 53 2.30 -10.95 0.78
CA HIS A 53 1.17 -10.27 1.42
C HIS A 53 1.45 -8.75 1.46
N ILE A 54 0.61 -7.97 0.76
CA ILE A 54 0.83 -6.55 0.51
C ILE A 54 -0.25 -5.72 1.18
N LEU A 55 0.16 -4.68 1.91
CA LEU A 55 -0.68 -3.59 2.40
C LEU A 55 -0.60 -2.40 1.44
N PHE A 56 -1.75 -1.82 1.07
CA PHE A 56 -1.83 -0.56 0.32
C PHE A 56 -2.12 0.58 1.31
N ASP A 57 -1.07 1.31 1.69
CA ASP A 57 -1.10 2.25 2.82
C ASP A 57 -0.96 3.69 2.33
N THR A 58 -2.06 4.44 2.38
CA THR A 58 -2.07 5.88 2.05
C THR A 58 -1.47 6.75 3.15
N GLY A 59 -1.24 6.21 4.35
CA GLY A 59 -0.53 6.86 5.45
C GLY A 59 0.99 6.72 5.36
N ALA A 60 1.50 5.72 4.65
CA ALA A 60 2.93 5.55 4.43
C ALA A 60 3.43 6.48 3.31
N THR A 61 4.48 7.25 3.57
CA THR A 61 5.11 8.09 2.53
C THR A 61 5.99 7.28 1.58
N ARG A 62 6.58 6.19 2.06
CA ARG A 62 7.49 5.31 1.31
C ARG A 62 6.97 3.88 1.29
N SER A 63 7.40 3.13 0.29
CA SER A 63 7.13 1.71 0.19
C SER A 63 8.18 0.89 0.96
N PHE A 64 7.71 -0.08 1.75
CA PHE A 64 8.52 -0.85 2.70
C PHE A 64 8.44 -2.35 2.42
N VAL A 65 9.51 -3.07 2.77
CA VAL A 65 9.57 -4.53 2.76
C VAL A 65 9.99 -5.04 4.12
N SER A 66 9.36 -6.11 4.61
CA SER A 66 9.72 -6.71 5.89
C SER A 66 11.15 -7.25 5.82
N LEU A 67 11.91 -7.09 6.90
CA LEU A 67 13.27 -7.63 6.99
C LEU A 67 13.32 -9.13 6.73
N SER A 68 12.25 -9.86 7.10
CA SER A 68 12.13 -11.27 6.80
C SER A 68 12.00 -11.52 5.29
N PHE A 69 11.24 -10.70 4.56
CA PHE A 69 10.95 -10.92 3.15
C PHE A 69 12.10 -10.53 2.21
N VAL A 70 13.01 -9.65 2.63
CA VAL A 70 14.17 -9.16 1.83
C VAL A 70 14.93 -10.29 1.14
N ARG A 71 15.09 -11.45 1.78
CA ARG A 71 15.81 -12.62 1.23
C ARG A 71 15.22 -13.18 -0.07
N TYR A 72 13.97 -12.85 -0.38
CA TYR A 72 13.28 -13.29 -1.59
C TYR A 72 13.35 -12.28 -2.73
N LEU A 73 13.86 -11.06 -2.47
CA LEU A 73 14.09 -10.09 -3.52
C LEU A 73 15.29 -10.54 -4.37
N SER A 74 15.09 -10.65 -5.68
CA SER A 74 16.14 -10.96 -6.66
C SER A 74 17.08 -9.77 -6.92
N VAL A 75 16.75 -8.60 -6.36
CA VAL A 75 17.49 -7.34 -6.54
C VAL A 75 18.39 -7.09 -5.32
N PRO A 76 19.69 -6.76 -5.51
CA PRO A 76 20.56 -6.38 -4.40
C PRO A 76 20.12 -5.07 -3.73
N SER A 77 20.42 -4.94 -2.43
CA SER A 77 20.24 -3.67 -1.73
C SER A 77 21.31 -2.65 -2.13
N GLN A 78 20.94 -1.38 -2.06
CA GLN A 78 21.81 -0.23 -2.28
C GLN A 78 21.73 0.70 -1.08
N ASP A 79 22.77 1.49 -0.86
CA ASP A 79 22.73 2.58 0.11
C ASP A 79 21.79 3.70 -0.35
N LEU A 80 21.06 4.28 0.60
CA LEU A 80 20.36 5.53 0.40
C LEU A 80 21.35 6.69 0.53
N ASP A 81 21.21 7.70 -0.33
CA ASP A 81 22.03 8.92 -0.24
C ASP A 81 21.79 9.66 1.09
N ILE A 82 20.57 9.55 1.62
CA ILE A 82 20.14 10.12 2.89
C ILE A 82 19.31 9.07 3.62
N CYS A 83 19.69 8.72 4.85
CA CYS A 83 18.93 7.78 5.67
C CYS A 83 17.52 8.33 5.95
N LEU A 84 16.54 7.43 5.96
CA LEU A 84 15.16 7.74 6.26
C LEU A 84 14.87 7.47 7.73
N ALA A 85 14.32 8.48 8.43
CA ALA A 85 13.70 8.29 9.74
C ALA A 85 12.22 7.97 9.53
N VAL A 86 11.78 6.80 10.01
CA VAL A 86 10.43 6.30 9.85
C VAL A 86 9.76 6.22 11.21
N GLU A 87 8.71 7.00 11.42
CA GLU A 87 7.87 6.89 12.61
C GLU A 87 6.89 5.73 12.46
N THR A 88 6.89 4.83 13.44
CA THR A 88 5.93 3.73 13.51
C THR A 88 4.65 4.20 14.20
N PRO A 89 3.50 3.52 13.96
CA PRO A 89 2.26 3.81 14.69
C PRO A 89 2.40 3.76 16.22
N SER A 90 3.35 2.95 16.72
CA SER A 90 3.66 2.85 18.14
C SER A 90 4.49 4.04 18.68
N GLY A 91 4.79 5.05 17.87
CA GLY A 91 5.58 6.22 18.24
C GLY A 91 7.09 6.00 18.29
N ASN A 92 7.60 4.88 17.76
CA ASN A 92 9.04 4.63 17.68
C ASN A 92 9.59 5.19 16.37
N THR A 93 10.84 5.64 16.37
CA THR A 93 11.54 6.01 15.14
C THR A 93 12.53 4.91 14.76
N LEU A 94 12.39 4.40 13.53
CA LEU A 94 13.32 3.47 12.90
C LEU A 94 14.16 4.21 11.87
N ILE A 95 15.42 3.83 11.73
CA ILE A 95 16.31 4.38 10.69
C ILE A 95 16.49 3.33 9.60
N ALA A 96 16.25 3.72 8.36
CA ALA A 96 16.53 2.91 7.18
C ALA A 96 17.59 3.58 6.31
N ASP A 97 18.63 2.84 5.96
CA ASP A 97 19.78 3.28 5.18
C ASP A 97 19.94 2.51 3.85
N LYS A 98 19.07 1.51 3.61
CA LYS A 98 19.08 0.69 2.41
C LYS A 98 17.79 0.81 1.58
N VAL A 99 17.91 0.49 0.30
CA VAL A 99 16.79 0.38 -0.63
C VAL A 99 17.05 -0.73 -1.65
N HIS A 100 16.00 -1.48 -2.02
CA HIS A 100 15.99 -2.34 -3.19
C HIS A 100 15.24 -1.64 -4.32
N ARG A 101 15.93 -1.34 -5.41
CA ARG A 101 15.35 -0.58 -6.54
C ARG A 101 14.86 -1.52 -7.63
N SER A 102 13.75 -1.17 -8.27
CA SER A 102 13.22 -1.92 -9.42
C SER A 102 12.84 -3.37 -9.10
N CYS A 103 12.27 -3.61 -7.92
CA CYS A 103 11.65 -4.90 -7.62
C CYS A 103 10.40 -5.07 -8.49
N GLU A 104 10.24 -6.26 -9.07
CA GLU A 104 9.12 -6.57 -9.97
C GLU A 104 7.89 -6.97 -9.17
N LEU A 105 6.82 -6.19 -9.25
CA LEU A 105 5.50 -6.50 -8.73
C LEU A 105 4.58 -6.91 -9.89
N MET A 106 4.07 -8.13 -9.86
CA MET A 106 3.10 -8.62 -10.83
C MET A 106 1.68 -8.36 -10.34
N LEU A 107 1.02 -7.34 -10.90
CA LEU A 107 -0.33 -6.92 -10.51
C LEU A 107 -1.23 -6.92 -11.74
N CYS A 108 -2.30 -7.72 -11.71
CA CYS A 108 -3.26 -7.82 -12.81
C CYS A 108 -2.62 -8.07 -14.19
N ASP A 109 -1.70 -9.06 -14.26
CA ASP A 109 -0.91 -9.41 -15.45
C ASP A 109 0.00 -8.28 -15.97
N ARG A 110 0.27 -7.27 -15.16
CA ARG A 110 1.19 -6.18 -15.47
C ARG A 110 2.39 -6.26 -14.54
N ASN A 111 3.58 -6.17 -15.13
CA ASN A 111 4.81 -6.00 -14.36
C ASN A 111 4.98 -4.51 -14.03
N MET A 112 5.02 -4.20 -12.75
CA MET A 112 5.18 -2.84 -12.22
C MET A 112 6.43 -2.81 -11.36
N LEU A 113 7.22 -1.74 -11.45
CA LEU A 113 8.44 -1.61 -10.66
C LEU A 113 8.15 -0.89 -9.34
N VAL A 114 8.76 -1.37 -8.26
CA VAL A 114 8.68 -0.75 -6.94
C VAL A 114 10.07 -0.59 -6.33
N GLU A 115 10.28 0.52 -5.64
CA GLU A 115 11.43 0.70 -4.75
C GLU A 115 11.01 0.36 -3.32
N LEU A 116 11.79 -0.47 -2.65
CA LEU A 116 11.43 -1.01 -1.34
C LEU A 116 12.51 -0.72 -0.32
N VAL A 117 12.12 -0.05 0.76
CA VAL A 117 12.98 0.23 1.91
C VAL A 117 12.81 -0.90 2.94
N PRO A 118 13.86 -1.65 3.31
CA PRO A 118 13.78 -2.65 4.35
C PRO A 118 13.44 -2.05 5.71
N LEU A 119 12.40 -2.57 6.37
CA LEU A 119 11.98 -2.09 7.69
C LEU A 119 11.37 -3.23 8.50
N ALA A 120 11.44 -3.11 9.84
CA ALA A 120 10.78 -4.04 10.76
C ALA A 120 9.26 -3.78 10.82
N ILE A 121 8.56 -4.04 9.71
CA ILE A 121 7.10 -4.01 9.63
C ILE A 121 6.51 -5.34 10.13
N LEU A 122 5.34 -5.26 10.77
CA LEU A 122 4.60 -6.42 11.27
C LEU A 122 3.43 -6.73 10.32
N ASN A 123 2.95 -7.98 10.37
CA ASN A 123 1.74 -8.48 9.69
C ASN A 123 1.77 -8.53 8.14
N PHE A 124 2.64 -7.78 7.48
CA PHE A 124 2.74 -7.72 6.03
C PHE A 124 4.17 -7.99 5.54
N ASP A 125 4.28 -8.61 4.37
CA ASP A 125 5.57 -8.77 3.68
C ASP A 125 6.00 -7.45 3.03
N LEU A 126 5.02 -6.68 2.55
CA LEU A 126 5.21 -5.43 1.83
C LEU A 126 4.17 -4.39 2.23
N THR A 127 4.58 -3.12 2.28
CA THR A 127 3.69 -1.97 2.34
C THR A 127 3.95 -1.10 1.11
N LEU A 128 2.94 -0.85 0.30
CA LEU A 128 2.99 0.09 -0.81
C LEU A 128 2.47 1.44 -0.34
N GLY A 129 3.39 2.40 -0.24
CA GLY A 129 3.12 3.75 0.22
C GLY A 129 2.78 4.73 -0.91
N MET A 130 2.58 5.98 -0.54
CA MET A 130 2.20 7.08 -1.43
C MET A 130 3.21 7.33 -2.55
N ASP A 131 4.50 7.05 -2.35
CA ASP A 131 5.52 7.12 -3.40
C ASP A 131 5.18 6.25 -4.61
N TRP A 132 4.80 5.00 -4.36
CA TRP A 132 4.44 4.05 -5.41
C TRP A 132 3.00 4.22 -5.86
N LEU A 133 2.06 4.45 -4.94
CA LEU A 133 0.64 4.65 -5.27
C LEU A 133 0.44 5.86 -6.18
N SER A 134 1.06 7.00 -5.86
CA SER A 134 0.92 8.22 -6.67
C SER A 134 1.60 8.09 -8.04
N ALA A 135 2.79 7.48 -8.11
CA ALA A 135 3.50 7.23 -9.37
C ALA A 135 2.66 6.39 -10.35
N ASN A 136 1.81 5.50 -9.83
CA ASN A 136 0.95 4.62 -10.60
C ASN A 136 -0.51 5.08 -10.69
N HIS A 137 -0.80 6.34 -10.32
CA HIS A 137 -2.14 6.91 -10.35
C HIS A 137 -3.18 6.01 -9.66
N ALA A 138 -2.79 5.45 -8.52
CA ALA A 138 -3.61 4.52 -7.74
C ALA A 138 -4.58 5.28 -6.82
N SER A 139 -5.79 4.77 -6.69
CA SER A 139 -6.77 5.19 -5.68
C SER A 139 -7.16 3.98 -4.83
N VAL A 140 -7.18 4.16 -3.51
CA VAL A 140 -7.46 3.11 -2.54
C VAL A 140 -8.83 3.36 -1.93
N ASP A 141 -9.74 2.40 -2.10
CA ASP A 141 -11.09 2.45 -1.55
C ASP A 141 -11.15 1.55 -0.30
N GLY A 142 -10.97 2.17 0.87
CA GLY A 142 -10.99 1.48 2.15
C GLY A 142 -12.32 0.81 2.51
N PHE A 143 -13.43 1.27 1.92
CA PHE A 143 -14.75 0.67 2.16
C PHE A 143 -14.95 -0.57 1.28
N LYS A 144 -14.64 -0.46 -0.02
CA LYS A 144 -14.78 -1.59 -0.96
C LYS A 144 -13.65 -2.61 -0.88
N LYS A 145 -12.53 -2.25 -0.25
CA LYS A 145 -11.28 -3.01 -0.25
C LYS A 145 -10.68 -3.18 -1.65
N GLU A 146 -10.80 -2.12 -2.43
CA GLU A 146 -10.36 -2.11 -3.82
C GLU A 146 -9.21 -1.12 -4.03
N VAL A 147 -8.38 -1.41 -5.03
CA VAL A 147 -7.39 -0.46 -5.55
C VAL A 147 -7.60 -0.29 -7.04
N ARG A 148 -7.77 0.95 -7.49
CA ARG A 148 -7.94 1.30 -8.91
C ARG A 148 -6.74 2.07 -9.42
N PHE A 149 -6.27 1.72 -10.61
CA PHE A 149 -5.12 2.32 -11.28
C PHE A 149 -5.57 3.00 -12.57
N ALA A 150 -5.35 4.31 -12.68
CA ALA A 150 -5.71 5.13 -13.84
C ALA A 150 -4.45 5.70 -14.51
N ILE A 151 -3.61 4.81 -15.04
CA ILE A 151 -2.35 5.18 -15.70
C ILE A 151 -2.66 5.77 -17.09
N LEU A 152 -2.07 6.92 -17.41
CA LEU A 152 -2.23 7.59 -18.70
C LEU A 152 -1.97 6.65 -19.88
N ASP A 153 -2.82 6.76 -20.90
CA ASP A 153 -2.78 5.95 -22.14
C ASP A 153 -2.90 4.42 -21.93
N GLN A 154 -3.35 3.97 -20.75
CA GLN A 154 -3.63 2.56 -20.47
C GLN A 154 -5.07 2.36 -19.99
N PRO A 155 -5.70 1.20 -20.28
CA PRO A 155 -7.00 0.87 -19.70
C PRO A 155 -6.89 0.80 -18.19
N GLU A 156 -7.87 1.40 -17.49
CA GLU A 156 -8.01 1.28 -16.04
C GLU A 156 -8.09 -0.19 -15.62
N PHE A 157 -7.49 -0.47 -14.48
CA PHE A 157 -7.51 -1.80 -13.89
C PHE A 157 -7.50 -1.69 -12.37
N GLY A 158 -7.94 -2.75 -11.71
CA GLY A 158 -7.98 -2.82 -10.27
C GLY A 158 -8.44 -4.18 -9.81
N PHE A 159 -8.47 -4.34 -8.50
CA PHE A 159 -8.98 -5.51 -7.80
C PHE A 159 -9.81 -5.04 -6.61
#